data_AF-A0A7R9K973-F1
#
_entry.id   AF-A0A7R9K973-F1
#
_cell.length_a   1.000
_cell.length_b   1.000
_cell.length_c   1.000
_cell.angle_alpha   90.00
_cell.angle_beta   90.00
_cell.angle_gamma   90.00
#
_symmetry.space_group_name_H-M   'P 1'
#
loop_
_entity.id
_entity.type
_entity.pdbx_description
1 polymer ?
#
loop_
_entity_poly.entity_id
_entity_poly.type
_entity_poly.pdbx_seq_one_letter_code
_entity_poly.pdbx_strand_id
1 'polypeptide(L)'
;MAACSIANIVKSSLGPVGLDKMLVDDIGDVTVTNDGATILRLLEVEHPAARVLVELAQLQDDEVGDGTTSVVIVAAELLKNADDLVKQKIHPTSIISGYRIACRRLPSIFLWSDLLQRGPGSVGVHSASCSGCFCGVICFSVVLEVLEIIRHPARAVSVE
;
A
#
# COMPACT_ATOMS: atom_id res chain seq x y z
N MET A 1 -9.40 -7.99 -11.19
CA MET A 1 -9.30 -7.46 -9.81
C MET A 1 -9.31 -5.94 -9.83
N ALA A 2 -10.21 -5.31 -9.07
CA ALA A 2 -10.35 -3.85 -9.02
C ALA A 2 -9.09 -3.13 -8.49
N ALA A 3 -8.39 -3.76 -7.55
CA ALA A 3 -7.12 -3.24 -6.99
C ALA A 3 -6.04 -3.00 -8.07
N CYS A 4 -5.93 -3.89 -9.06
CA CYS A 4 -4.97 -3.73 -10.16
C CYS A 4 -5.35 -2.57 -11.09
N SER A 5 -6.66 -2.33 -11.29
CA SER A 5 -7.13 -1.22 -12.12
C SER A 5 -6.75 0.12 -11.49
N ILE A 6 -6.94 0.27 -10.18
CA ILE A 6 -6.50 1.45 -9.43
C ILE A 6 -4.99 1.66 -9.56
N ALA A 7 -4.20 0.61 -9.33
CA ALA A 7 -2.75 0.69 -9.44
C ALA A 7 -2.29 1.14 -10.83
N ASN A 8 -2.95 0.69 -11.90
CA ASN A 8 -2.62 1.10 -13.26
C ASN A 8 -2.88 2.59 -13.52
N ILE A 9 -3.90 3.19 -12.89
CA ILE A 9 -4.20 4.62 -13.01
C ILE A 9 -3.07 5.46 -12.41
N VAL A 10 -2.62 5.09 -11.20
CA VAL A 10 -1.60 5.85 -10.45
C VAL A 10 -0.17 5.53 -10.89
N LYS A 11 0.08 4.38 -11.53
CA LYS A 11 1.44 3.93 -11.92
C LYS A 11 2.16 4.90 -12.85
N SER A 12 1.45 5.56 -13.78
CA SER A 12 2.08 6.53 -14.69
C SER A 12 2.45 7.85 -14.01
N SER A 13 1.92 8.10 -12.82
CA SER A 13 2.14 9.30 -12.01
C SER A 13 3.28 9.09 -11.00
N LEU A 14 3.86 7.89 -10.97
CA LEU A 14 4.97 7.56 -10.08
C LEU A 14 6.30 8.11 -10.63
N GLY A 15 7.01 8.87 -9.79
CA GLY A 15 8.39 9.29 -10.01
C GLY A 15 8.56 10.74 -10.50
N PRO A 16 9.80 11.20 -10.69
CA PRO A 16 10.10 12.59 -11.06
C PRO A 16 9.70 12.94 -12.50
N VAL A 17 9.43 11.93 -13.33
CA VAL A 17 8.89 12.06 -14.70
C VAL A 17 7.46 11.51 -14.74
N GLY A 18 6.75 11.60 -13.63
CA GLY A 18 5.34 11.21 -13.52
C GLY A 18 4.48 12.09 -14.42
N LEU A 19 3.46 11.48 -15.04
CA LEU A 19 2.48 12.19 -15.85
C LEU A 19 1.36 12.72 -14.96
N ASP A 20 1.05 14.01 -15.13
CA ASP A 20 -0.12 14.62 -14.53
C ASP A 20 -1.41 13.97 -15.04
N LYS A 21 -2.38 13.85 -14.14
CA LYS A 21 -3.74 13.42 -14.45
C LYS A 21 -4.65 14.63 -14.47
N MET A 22 -5.35 14.78 -15.59
CA MET A 22 -6.48 15.71 -15.70
C MET A 22 -7.75 14.95 -15.32
N LEU A 23 -8.34 15.36 -14.20
CA LEU A 23 -9.57 14.83 -13.65
C LEU A 23 -10.67 15.86 -13.91
N VAL A 24 -11.84 15.38 -14.34
CA VAL A 24 -13.00 16.22 -14.61
C VAL A 24 -14.13 15.71 -13.74
N ASP A 25 -14.65 16.58 -12.89
CA ASP A 25 -15.79 16.29 -12.02
C ASP A 25 -17.12 16.41 -12.80
N ASP A 26 -18.22 15.92 -12.22
CA ASP A 26 -19.55 15.93 -12.83
C ASP A 26 -20.08 17.35 -13.12
N ILE A 27 -19.60 18.33 -12.36
CA ILE A 27 -19.92 19.76 -12.49
C ILE A 27 -19.08 20.41 -13.61
N GLY A 28 -18.06 19.70 -14.13
CA GLY A 28 -17.15 20.17 -15.17
C GLY A 28 -15.91 20.89 -14.65
N ASP A 29 -15.67 20.86 -13.34
CA ASP A 29 -14.44 21.37 -12.75
C ASP A 29 -13.25 20.46 -13.11
N VAL A 30 -12.16 21.08 -13.55
CA VAL A 30 -10.96 20.38 -14.03
C VAL A 30 -9.85 20.51 -13.00
N THR A 31 -9.40 19.37 -12.47
CA THR A 31 -8.25 19.29 -11.55
C THR A 31 -7.10 18.58 -12.24
N VAL A 32 -5.93 19.22 -12.31
CA VAL A 32 -4.71 18.61 -12.85
C VAL A 32 -3.74 18.36 -11.71
N THR A 33 -3.39 17.09 -11.46
CA THR A 33 -2.49 16.72 -10.37
C THR A 33 -1.70 15.45 -10.66
N ASN A 34 -0.53 15.33 -10.05
CA ASN A 34 0.29 14.11 -10.04
C ASN A 34 0.21 13.35 -8.70
N ASP A 35 -0.44 13.92 -7.69
CA ASP A 35 -0.50 13.30 -6.37
C ASP A 35 -1.48 12.12 -6.35
N GLY A 36 -0.98 10.95 -5.95
CA GLY A 36 -1.75 9.72 -5.87
C GLY A 36 -2.92 9.80 -4.89
N ALA A 37 -2.76 10.47 -3.74
CA ALA A 37 -3.83 10.59 -2.77
C ALA A 37 -4.98 11.44 -3.33
N THR A 38 -4.66 12.61 -3.89
CA THR A 38 -5.65 13.49 -4.53
C THR A 38 -6.36 12.80 -5.70
N ILE A 39 -5.62 12.07 -6.56
CA ILE A 39 -6.22 11.31 -7.67
C ILE A 39 -7.23 10.29 -7.15
N LEU A 40 -6.89 9.57 -6.08
CA LEU A 40 -7.72 8.51 -5.52
C LEU A 40 -8.94 9.04 -4.75
N ARG A 41 -8.86 10.23 -4.14
CA ARG A 41 -10.00 10.89 -3.49
C ARG A 41 -11.08 11.34 -4.49
N LEU A 42 -10.66 11.77 -5.68
CA LEU A 42 -11.55 12.24 -6.74
C LEU A 42 -12.12 11.11 -7.59
N LEU A 43 -11.55 9.91 -7.50
CA LEU A 43 -12.08 8.74 -8.19
C LEU A 43 -13.25 8.14 -7.42
N GLU A 44 -14.39 7.98 -8.09
CA GLU A 44 -15.52 7.23 -7.56
C GLU A 44 -15.25 5.72 -7.63
N VAL A 45 -15.13 5.08 -6.48
CA VAL A 45 -14.78 3.65 -6.37
C VAL A 45 -15.88 2.89 -5.64
N GLU A 46 -16.61 2.04 -6.36
CA GLU A 46 -17.66 1.20 -5.77
C GLU A 46 -17.12 -0.06 -5.09
N HIS A 47 -16.04 -0.62 -5.63
CA HIS A 47 -15.52 -1.91 -5.18
C HIS A 47 -14.84 -1.80 -3.81
N PRO A 48 -15.21 -2.60 -2.80
CA PRO A 48 -14.73 -2.38 -1.43
C PRO A 48 -13.24 -2.69 -1.26
N ALA A 49 -12.66 -3.63 -2.01
CA ALA A 49 -11.20 -3.84 -1.99
C ALA A 49 -10.43 -2.63 -2.54
N ALA A 50 -11.07 -1.87 -3.42
CA ALA A 50 -10.50 -0.70 -4.05
C ALA A 50 -10.69 0.53 -3.14
N ARG A 51 -11.80 0.61 -2.38
CA ARG A 51 -12.00 1.59 -1.30
C ARG A 51 -10.93 1.50 -0.21
N VAL A 52 -10.55 0.29 0.21
CA VAL A 52 -9.47 0.10 1.20
C VAL A 52 -8.13 0.64 0.68
N LEU A 53 -7.87 0.58 -0.63
CA LEU A 53 -6.66 1.19 -1.21
C LEU A 53 -6.71 2.72 -1.22
N VAL A 54 -7.89 3.32 -1.41
CA VAL A 54 -8.09 4.77 -1.30
C VAL A 54 -7.87 5.22 0.15
N GLU A 55 -8.45 4.51 1.11
CA GLU A 55 -8.24 4.75 2.56
C GLU A 55 -6.76 4.62 2.93
N LEU A 56 -6.05 3.63 2.38
CA LEU A 56 -4.62 3.47 2.61
C LEU A 56 -3.80 4.66 2.08
N ALA A 57 -4.11 5.14 0.88
CA ALA A 57 -3.43 6.31 0.31
C ALA A 57 -3.68 7.57 1.14
N GLN A 58 -4.90 7.72 1.64
CA GLN A 58 -5.31 8.81 2.52
C GLN A 58 -4.54 8.82 3.84
N LEU A 59 -4.47 7.66 4.51
CA LEU A 59 -3.74 7.53 5.78
C LEU A 59 -2.24 7.80 5.60
N GLN A 60 -1.67 7.36 4.48
CA GLN A 60 -0.27 7.63 4.16
C GLN A 60 0.00 9.13 3.95
N ASP A 61 -0.93 9.82 3.30
CA ASP A 61 -0.87 11.27 3.07
C ASP A 61 -0.99 12.04 4.40
N ASP A 62 -1.91 11.64 5.28
CA ASP A 62 -2.16 12.30 6.56
C ASP A 62 -1.00 12.11 7.58
N GLU A 63 -0.39 10.92 7.61
CA GLU A 63 0.67 10.59 8.58
C GLU A 63 2.08 10.97 8.11
N VAL A 64 2.39 10.77 6.83
CA VAL A 64 3.75 10.90 6.28
C VAL A 64 3.82 11.99 5.22
N GLY A 65 2.77 12.19 4.43
CA GLY A 65 2.72 13.16 3.34
C GLY A 65 3.61 12.82 2.15
N ASP A 66 4.13 11.59 2.08
CA ASP A 66 4.94 11.08 0.96
C ASP A 66 4.74 9.58 0.77
N GLY A 67 5.03 9.09 -0.42
CA GLY A 67 4.93 7.68 -0.79
C GLY A 67 3.51 7.20 -1.03
N THR A 68 2.53 8.10 -1.13
CA THR A 68 1.11 7.80 -1.41
C THR A 68 0.94 6.89 -2.63
N THR A 69 1.57 7.26 -3.75
CA THR A 69 1.55 6.49 -5.01
C THR A 69 2.27 5.14 -4.89
N SER A 70 3.43 5.13 -4.23
CA SER A 70 4.25 3.92 -4.06
C SER A 70 3.54 2.86 -3.23
N VAL A 71 2.92 3.28 -2.13
CA VAL A 71 2.21 2.41 -1.20
C VAL A 71 1.04 1.70 -1.89
N VAL A 72 0.25 2.42 -2.69
CA VAL A 72 -0.89 1.85 -3.41
C VAL A 72 -0.43 0.80 -4.43
N ILE A 73 0.66 1.07 -5.16
CA ILE A 73 1.21 0.13 -6.15
C ILE A 73 1.72 -1.14 -5.47
N VAL A 74 2.43 -1.01 -4.34
CA VAL A 74 2.93 -2.16 -3.57
C VAL A 74 1.76 -3.00 -3.04
N ALA A 75 0.74 -2.35 -2.46
CA ALA A 75 -0.44 -3.03 -1.95
C ALA A 75 -1.17 -3.83 -3.06
N ALA A 76 -1.33 -3.23 -4.24
CA ALA A 76 -1.97 -3.90 -5.37
C ALA A 76 -1.17 -5.09 -5.91
N GLU A 77 0.16 -5.01 -5.96
CA GLU A 77 0.99 -6.14 -6.41
C GLU A 77 1.00 -7.28 -5.37
N LEU A 78 0.96 -6.96 -4.08
CA LEU A 78 0.78 -7.97 -3.02
C LEU A 78 -0.55 -8.70 -3.16
N LEU A 79 -1.64 -7.97 -3.41
CA LEU A 79 -2.95 -8.58 -3.65
C LEU A 79 -2.97 -9.46 -4.91
N LYS A 80 -2.29 -9.03 -5.99
CA LYS A 80 -2.12 -9.83 -7.21
C LYS A 80 -1.40 -11.14 -6.96
N ASN A 81 -0.29 -11.10 -6.22
CA ASN A 81 0.43 -12.31 -5.84
C ASN A 81 -0.42 -13.20 -4.91
N ALA A 82 -1.19 -12.61 -3.99
CA ALA A 82 -2.10 -13.35 -3.14
C ALA A 82 -3.19 -14.08 -3.94
N ASP A 83 -3.78 -13.43 -4.95
CA ASP A 83 -4.77 -14.03 -5.85
C ASP A 83 -4.20 -15.22 -6.62
N ASP A 84 -2.96 -15.13 -7.10
CA ASP A 84 -2.29 -16.26 -7.78
C ASP A 84 -2.02 -17.44 -6.84
N LEU A 85 -1.72 -17.18 -5.56
CA LEU A 85 -1.59 -18.23 -4.53
C LEU A 85 -2.96 -18.87 -4.20
N VAL A 86 -4.03 -18.09 -4.19
CA VAL A 86 -5.40 -18.60 -4.01
C VAL A 86 -5.79 -19.50 -5.19
N LYS A 87 -5.46 -19.12 -6.44
CA LYS A 87 -5.65 -19.96 -7.64
C LYS A 87 -4.89 -21.28 -7.56
N GLN A 88 -3.73 -21.30 -6.89
CA GLN A 88 -2.97 -22.52 -6.59
C GLN A 88 -3.55 -23.35 -5.43
N LYS A 89 -4.77 -23.03 -4.97
CA LYS A 89 -5.49 -23.71 -3.88
C LYS A 89 -4.83 -23.57 -2.50
N ILE A 90 -4.03 -22.52 -2.28
CA ILE A 90 -3.49 -22.21 -0.96
C ILE A 90 -4.57 -21.47 -0.15
N HIS A 91 -4.82 -21.92 1.08
CA HIS A 91 -5.83 -21.32 1.94
C HIS A 91 -5.44 -19.87 2.33
N PRO A 92 -6.36 -18.87 2.25
CA PRO A 92 -6.07 -17.46 2.54
C PRO A 92 -5.42 -17.23 3.90
N THR A 93 -5.81 -17.98 4.94
CA THR A 93 -5.19 -17.91 6.27
C THR A 93 -3.68 -18.18 6.24
N SER A 94 -3.23 -19.12 5.41
CA SER A 94 -1.81 -19.45 5.27
C SER A 94 -1.04 -18.31 4.59
N ILE A 95 -1.66 -17.66 3.59
CA ILE A 95 -1.11 -16.49 2.90
C ILE A 95 -0.98 -15.32 3.88
N ILE A 96 -2.04 -15.04 4.65
CA ILE A 96 -2.06 -14.01 5.69
C ILE A 96 -0.94 -14.25 6.70
N SER A 97 -0.80 -15.49 7.20
CA SER A 97 0.28 -15.85 8.13
C SER A 97 1.66 -15.63 7.50
N GLY A 98 1.84 -16.00 6.24
CA GLY A 98 3.09 -15.80 5.49
C GLY A 98 3.47 -14.32 5.39
N TYR A 99 2.53 -13.47 4.99
CA TYR A 99 2.75 -12.02 4.91
C TYR A 99 3.05 -11.40 6.29
N ARG A 100 2.35 -11.81 7.36
CA ARG A 100 2.67 -11.33 8.72
C ARG A 100 4.09 -11.68 9.16
N ILE A 101 4.58 -12.88 8.81
CA ILE A 101 5.95 -13.28 9.12
C ILE A 101 6.96 -12.47 8.29
N ALA A 102 6.68 -12.27 7.01
CA ALA A 102 7.52 -11.48 6.11
C ALA A 102 7.66 -10.03 6.63
N CYS A 103 6.57 -9.40 7.02
CA CYS A 103 6.55 -8.02 7.50
C CYS A 103 7.19 -7.84 8.87
N ARG A 104 7.21 -8.87 9.72
CA ARG A 104 8.01 -8.84 10.95
C ARG A 104 9.51 -8.96 10.70
N ARG A 105 9.92 -9.66 9.64
CA ARG A 105 11.35 -9.84 9.30
C ARG A 105 11.91 -8.70 8.44
N LEU A 106 11.11 -8.07 7.59
CA LEU A 106 11.51 -6.94 6.75
C LEU A 106 12.23 -5.80 7.49
N PRO A 107 11.72 -5.26 8.62
CA PRO A 107 12.42 -4.19 9.32
C PRO A 107 13.75 -4.66 9.89
N SER A 108 13.89 -5.93 10.30
CA SER A 108 15.18 -6.46 10.74
C SER A 108 16.22 -6.43 9.61
N ILE A 109 15.83 -6.73 8.37
CA ILE A 109 16.72 -6.71 7.20
C ILE A 109 17.02 -5.28 6.73
N PHE A 110 16.06 -4.37 6.84
CA PHE A 110 16.25 -2.96 6.50
C PHE A 110 17.13 -2.25 7.54
N LEU A 111 17.00 -2.64 8.82
CA LEU A 111 17.89 -2.18 9.90
C LEU A 111 19.34 -2.58 9.63
N TRP A 112 19.60 -3.74 9.02
CA TRP A 112 20.96 -4.13 8.61
C TRP A 112 21.53 -3.25 7.49
N SER A 113 20.70 -2.74 6.58
CA SER A 113 21.15 -1.79 5.55
C SER A 113 21.46 -0.41 6.13
N ASP A 114 20.71 0.02 7.16
CA ASP A 114 20.94 1.28 7.87
C ASP A 114 22.16 1.19 8.82
N LEU A 115 22.39 0.01 9.42
CA LEU A 115 23.61 -0.33 10.18
C LEU A 115 24.87 -0.43 9.30
N LEU A 116 24.74 -0.65 7.99
CA LEU A 116 25.87 -0.58 7.05
C LEU A 116 26.27 0.87 6.72
N GLN A 117 25.39 1.85 6.96
CA GLN A 117 25.70 3.28 6.81
C GLN A 117 26.09 3.97 8.13
N ARG A 118 25.72 3.40 9.29
CA ARG A 118 26.09 3.92 10.62
C ARG A 118 27.08 2.98 11.29
N GLY A 119 28.35 3.40 11.36
CA GLY A 119 29.47 2.63 11.91
C GLY A 119 29.25 2.07 13.33
N PRO A 120 30.11 1.13 13.76
CA PRO A 120 29.86 0.28 14.92
C PRO A 120 30.00 1.05 16.23
N GLY A 121 28.88 1.59 16.72
CA GLY A 121 28.77 2.24 18.01
C GLY A 121 27.40 2.00 18.62
N SER A 122 27.31 0.97 19.47
CA SER A 122 26.24 0.71 20.45
C SER A 122 24.79 0.73 19.92
N VAL A 123 24.32 -0.39 19.37
CA VAL A 123 22.87 -0.70 19.31
C VAL A 123 22.50 -1.59 20.47
N GLY A 124 21.94 -0.99 21.52
CA GLY A 124 21.10 -1.70 22.47
C GLY A 124 19.81 -2.14 21.77
N VAL A 125 19.50 -3.43 21.85
CA VAL A 125 18.25 -4.02 21.37
C VAL A 125 17.13 -3.64 22.36
N HIS A 126 16.77 -2.37 22.40
CA HIS A 126 15.53 -1.95 23.05
C HIS A 126 14.50 -1.71 21.97
N SER A 127 13.40 -2.46 22.09
CA SER A 127 12.11 -2.31 21.43
C SER A 127 12.03 -1.09 20.51
N ALA A 128 12.08 -1.35 19.20
CA ALA A 128 11.77 -0.41 18.15
C ALA A 128 10.29 0.02 18.24
N SER A 129 9.97 0.76 19.30
CA SER A 129 8.85 1.68 19.36
C SER A 129 9.41 2.99 18.80
N CYS A 130 9.86 2.95 17.53
CA CYS A 130 10.25 4.18 16.87
C CYS A 130 8.96 4.90 16.49
N SER A 131 8.41 5.67 17.42
CA SER A 131 7.21 6.50 17.25
C SER A 131 7.42 7.67 16.28
N GLY A 132 8.59 7.77 15.63
CA GLY A 132 8.91 8.81 14.66
C GLY A 132 9.86 8.37 13.53
N CYS A 133 10.09 7.08 13.32
CA CYS A 133 10.87 6.62 12.17
C CYS A 133 9.94 6.39 10.97
N PHE A 134 10.17 7.16 9.91
CA PHE A 134 9.62 7.06 8.55
C PHE A 134 9.47 5.60 8.01
N CYS A 135 10.24 4.64 8.53
CA CYS A 135 10.24 3.24 8.08
C CYS A 135 9.27 2.30 8.81
N GLY A 136 8.78 2.65 10.00
CA GLY A 136 7.98 1.75 10.84
C GLY A 136 6.48 1.74 10.52
N VAL A 137 5.93 2.92 10.20
CA VAL A 137 4.49 3.12 9.99
C VAL A 137 4.03 2.50 8.66
N ILE A 138 4.82 2.72 7.60
CA ILE A 138 4.49 2.27 6.24
C ILE A 138 4.44 0.73 6.15
N CYS A 139 5.37 0.02 6.81
CA CYS A 139 5.43 -1.43 6.69
C CYS A 139 4.30 -2.15 7.47
N PHE A 140 3.76 -1.51 8.52
CA PHE A 140 2.76 -2.14 9.37
C PHE A 140 1.32 -1.84 8.92
N SER A 141 1.01 -0.59 8.55
CA SER A 141 -0.34 -0.20 8.11
C SER A 141 -0.70 -0.86 6.78
N VAL A 142 0.14 -0.70 5.75
CA VAL A 142 -0.06 -1.29 4.40
C VAL A 142 -0.37 -2.78 4.46
N VAL A 143 0.33 -3.50 5.32
CA VAL A 143 0.19 -4.95 5.42
C VAL A 143 -1.07 -5.30 6.19
N LEU A 144 -1.40 -4.59 7.28
CA LEU A 144 -2.64 -4.85 8.01
C LEU A 144 -3.88 -4.57 7.15
N GLU A 145 -3.92 -3.45 6.41
CA GLU A 145 -5.03 -3.14 5.51
C GLU A 145 -5.13 -4.15 4.35
N VAL A 146 -4.01 -4.54 3.73
CA VAL A 146 -4.02 -5.60 2.69
C VAL A 146 -4.49 -6.94 3.24
N LEU A 147 -4.13 -7.28 4.49
CA LEU A 147 -4.58 -8.51 5.14
C LEU A 147 -6.08 -8.48 5.45
N GLU A 148 -6.67 -7.32 5.74
CA GLU A 148 -8.13 -7.20 5.88
C GLU A 148 -8.87 -7.54 4.59
N ILE A 149 -8.35 -7.09 3.44
CA ILE A 149 -8.89 -7.42 2.11
C ILE A 149 -8.85 -8.94 1.88
N ILE A 150 -7.72 -9.60 2.21
CA ILE A 150 -7.55 -11.05 2.01
C ILE A 150 -8.40 -11.87 3.00
N ARG A 151 -8.60 -11.37 4.23
CA ARG A 151 -9.36 -12.08 5.29
C ARG A 151 -10.85 -12.14 5.00
N HIS A 152 -11.39 -11.18 4.24
CA HIS A 152 -12.80 -11.13 3.85
C HIS A 152 -12.96 -11.11 2.33
N PRO A 153 -12.75 -12.26 1.64
CA PRO A 153 -12.90 -12.33 0.18
C PRO A 153 -14.34 -12.03 -0.28
N ALA A 154 -15.35 -12.25 0.57
CA ALA A 154 -16.74 -11.91 0.28
C ALA A 154 -16.99 -10.40 0.10
N ARG A 155 -16.09 -9.52 0.58
CA ARG A 155 -16.11 -8.10 0.20
C ARG A 155 -15.41 -7.90 -1.16
N ALA A 156 -14.32 -8.59 -1.44
CA ALA A 156 -13.57 -8.45 -2.69
C ALA A 156 -14.24 -9.08 -3.94
N VAL A 157 -15.35 -9.81 -3.77
CA VAL A 157 -16.07 -10.52 -4.83
C VAL A 157 -17.54 -10.07 -4.83
N SER A 158 -17.77 -8.83 -5.25
CA SER A 158 -18.98 -8.43 -5.94
C SER A 158 -18.41 -7.74 -7.18
N VAL A 159 -18.35 -8.39 -8.33
CA VAL A 159 -19.41 -8.47 -9.35
C VAL A 159 -19.03 -9.60 -10.33
N GLU A 160 -19.99 -10.49 -10.61
CA GLU A 160 -20.12 -11.16 -11.93
C GLU A 160 -20.65 -10.15 -12.94
#